data_AF-A0A2D6UG22-F1
#
_entry.id   AF-A0A2D6UG22-F1
#
_cell.length_a   1.000
_cell.length_b   1.000
_cell.length_c   1.000
_cell.angle_alpha   90.00
_cell.angle_beta   90.00
_cell.angle_gamma   90.00
#
_symmetry.space_group_name_H-M   'P 1'
#
loop_
_entity.id
_entity.type
_entity.pdbx_description
1 polymer ?
#
loop_
_entity_poly.entity_id
_entity_poly.type
_entity_poly.pdbx_seq_one_letter_code
_entity_poly.pdbx_strand_id
1 'polypeptide(L)' 'FNSPGISLTVREMVDALARTGGDTSLIDWEPDPKIDAIVSTWPSALDVSPELSLGFKSDLDFGEVIEDYKKTYFVEEN' A
#
# COMPACT_ATOMS: atom_id res chain seq x y z
N PHE A 1 9.45 -5.62 17.28
CA PHE A 1 9.90 -4.49 16.47
C PHE A 1 9.05 -4.49 15.23
N ASN A 2 8.18 -3.50 15.10
CA ASN A 2 7.28 -3.33 13.98
C ASN A 2 7.83 -2.18 13.14
N SER A 3 8.09 -2.42 11.85
CA SER A 3 8.47 -1.30 10.97
C SER A 3 7.25 -0.38 10.81
N PRO A 4 7.39 0.94 11.02
CA PRO A 4 6.34 1.88 10.66
C PRO A 4 6.00 1.75 9.18
N GLY A 5 4.70 1.82 8.89
CA GLY A 5 4.15 1.72 7.55
C GLY A 5 2.69 2.17 7.57
N ILE A 6 2.04 2.04 6.42
CA ILE A 6 0.69 2.54 6.19
C ILE A 6 -0.35 1.41 6.34
N SER A 7 -1.49 1.70 6.98
CA SER A 7 -2.62 0.77 7.12
C SER A 7 -3.80 1.30 6.30
N LEU A 8 -4.19 0.56 5.28
CA LEU A 8 -5.23 0.93 4.31
C LEU A 8 -5.93 -0.30 3.75
N THR A 9 -7.11 -0.07 3.22
CA THR A 9 -7.92 -1.01 2.48
C THR A 9 -7.47 -1.10 1.02
N VAL A 10 -7.82 -2.21 0.36
CA VAL A 10 -7.61 -2.38 -1.09
C VAL A 10 -8.34 -1.28 -1.88
N ARG A 11 -9.49 -0.79 -1.40
CA ARG A 11 -10.20 0.31 -2.05
C ARG A 11 -9.42 1.61 -2.03
N GLU A 12 -8.81 1.95 -0.90
CA GLU A 12 -7.96 3.14 -0.79
C GLU A 12 -6.72 3.05 -1.70
N MET A 13 -6.16 1.84 -1.90
CA MET A 13 -5.09 1.60 -2.88
C MET A 13 -5.55 1.88 -4.31
N VAL A 14 -6.73 1.38 -4.69
CA VAL A 14 -7.31 1.60 -6.02
C VAL A 14 -7.65 3.07 -6.25
N ASP A 15 -8.17 3.76 -5.23
CA ASP A 15 -8.44 5.20 -5.29
C ASP A 15 -7.14 6.00 -5.46
N ALA A 16 -6.07 5.61 -4.77
CA ALA A 16 -4.74 6.22 -4.95
C ALA A 16 -4.21 5.98 -6.37
N LEU A 17 -4.35 4.76 -6.90
CA LEU A 17 -3.98 4.44 -8.28
C LEU A 17 -4.71 5.33 -9.29
N ALA A 18 -6.02 5.51 -9.13
CA ALA A 18 -6.81 6.41 -9.97
C ALA A 18 -6.30 7.86 -9.90
N ARG A 19 -5.99 8.36 -8.70
CA ARG A 19 -5.44 9.72 -8.52
C ARG A 19 -4.09 9.91 -9.20
N THR A 20 -3.24 8.88 -9.23
CA THR A 20 -1.92 8.90 -9.88
C THR A 20 -1.97 8.64 -11.40
N GLY A 21 -3.17 8.53 -11.98
CA GLY A 21 -3.38 8.34 -13.42
C GLY A 21 -3.32 6.88 -13.90
N GLY A 22 -3.41 5.90 -12.99
CA GLY A 22 -3.48 4.50 -13.35
C GLY A 22 -4.88 4.08 -13.82
N ASP A 23 -4.93 3.13 -14.76
CA ASP A 23 -6.18 2.57 -15.28
C ASP A 23 -6.74 1.51 -14.32
N THR A 24 -7.82 1.87 -13.62
CA THR A 24 -8.50 0.98 -12.68
C THR A 24 -9.43 -0.03 -13.36
N SER A 25 -9.70 0.11 -14.67
CA SER A 25 -10.54 -0.84 -15.41
C SER A 25 -9.88 -2.21 -15.60
N LEU A 26 -8.57 -2.29 -15.36
CA LEU A 26 -7.78 -3.53 -15.40
C LEU A 26 -7.89 -4.36 -14.10
N ILE A 27 -8.68 -3.91 -13.12
CA ILE A 27 -8.80 -4.55 -11.81
C ILE A 27 -10.12 -5.31 -11.73
N ASP A 28 -10.01 -6.63 -11.61
CA ASP A 28 -11.15 -7.52 -11.33
C ASP A 28 -11.29 -7.79 -9.82
N TRP A 29 -12.53 -7.69 -9.33
CA TRP A 29 -12.85 -7.95 -7.92
C TRP A 29 -13.39 -9.36 -7.75
N GLU A 30 -12.48 -10.32 -7.63
CA GLU A 30 -12.81 -11.74 -7.45
C GLU A 30 -12.34 -12.24 -6.08
N PRO A 31 -13.22 -12.26 -5.05
CA PRO A 31 -12.85 -12.78 -3.74
C PRO A 31 -12.54 -14.28 -3.79
N ASP A 32 -11.34 -14.66 -3.34
CA ASP A 32 -10.96 -16.06 -3.15
C ASP A 32 -11.10 -16.44 -1.66
N PRO A 33 -11.97 -17.40 -1.30
CA PRO A 33 -12.16 -17.83 0.09
C PRO A 33 -10.90 -18.37 0.77
N LYS A 34 -9.95 -18.95 0.02
CA LYS A 34 -8.68 -19.44 0.57
C LYS A 34 -7.74 -18.29 0.91
N ILE A 35 -7.70 -17.26 0.08
CA ILE A 35 -6.90 -16.05 0.34
C ILE A 35 -7.50 -15.31 1.53
N ASP A 36 -8.82 -15.14 1.55
CA ASP A 36 -9.53 -14.48 2.65
C ASP A 36 -9.30 -15.18 3.99
N ALA A 37 -9.34 -16.51 4.03
CA ALA A 37 -9.06 -17.29 5.23
C ALA A 37 -7.64 -17.08 5.79
N ILE A 38 -6.67 -16.70 4.95
CA ILE A 38 -5.30 -16.37 5.39
C ILE A 38 -5.26 -14.92 5.86
N VAL A 39 -5.66 -13.99 5.00
CA VAL A 39 -5.48 -12.54 5.20
C VAL A 39 -6.36 -12.01 6.33
N SER A 40 -7.56 -12.57 6.54
CA SER A 40 -8.47 -12.16 7.63
C SER A 40 -7.90 -12.41 9.03
N THR A 41 -6.89 -13.27 9.16
CA THR A 41 -6.21 -13.53 10.45
C THR A 41 -5.09 -12.56 10.75
N TRP A 42 -4.68 -11.74 9.77
CA TRP A 42 -3.62 -10.77 9.94
C TRP A 42 -4.14 -9.52 10.67
N PRO A 43 -3.32 -8.90 11.54
CA PRO A 43 -3.71 -7.66 12.19
C PRO A 43 -3.86 -6.55 11.14
N SER A 44 -5.00 -5.84 11.16
CA SER A 44 -5.28 -4.74 10.23
C SER A 44 -4.40 -3.51 10.45
N ALA A 45 -3.85 -3.37 11.67
CA ALA A 45 -2.89 -2.34 12.04
C ALA A 45 -2.00 -2.87 13.18
N LEU A 46 -0.78 -2.37 13.25
CA LEU A 46 0.16 -2.67 14.32
C LEU A 46 0.45 -1.40 15.12
N ASP A 47 0.60 -1.55 16.44
CA ASP A 47 1.17 -0.46 17.23
C ASP A 47 2.66 -0.32 16.89
N VAL A 48 3.00 0.87 16.39
CA VAL A 48 4.36 1.28 16.00
C VAL A 48 4.83 2.52 16.81
N SER A 49 4.10 2.86 17.88
CA SER A 49 4.42 4.02 18.74
C SER A 49 5.87 4.00 19.27
N PRO A 50 6.43 2.84 19.71
CA PRO A 50 7.82 2.77 20.13
C PRO A 50 8.80 3.15 19.01
N GLU A 51 8.61 2.64 17.80
CA GLU A 51 9.49 2.90 16.67
C GLU A 51 9.39 4.35 16.19
N LEU A 52 8.19 4.92 16.17
CA LEU A 52 8.00 6.35 15.88
C LEU A 52 8.74 7.23 16.91
N SER A 53 8.72 6.85 18.20
CA SER A 53 9.45 7.58 19.26
C SER A 53 10.98 7.53 19.09
N LEU A 54 11.49 6.54 18.37
CA LEU A 54 12.91 6.36 18.06
C LEU A 54 13.34 7.11 16.78
N GLY A 55 12.42 7.84 16.14
CA GLY A 55 12.69 8.65 14.95
C GLY A 55 12.52 7.91 13.62
N PHE A 56 11.99 6.69 13.64
CA PHE A 56 11.56 6.02 12.41
C PHE A 56 10.35 6.75 11.81
N LYS A 57 10.21 6.67 10.49
CA LYS A 57 9.12 7.30 9.74
C LYS A 57 8.32 6.26 8.99
N SER A 58 7.01 6.46 8.93
CA SER A 58 6.11 5.76 8.03
C SER A 58 6.03 6.51 6.71
N ASP A 59 5.73 5.79 5.63
CA ASP A 59 5.18 6.40 4.42
C ASP A 59 3.89 7.16 4.76
N LEU A 60 3.56 8.20 3.99
CA LEU A 60 2.41 9.07 4.29
C LEU A 60 1.16 8.68 3.50
N ASP A 61 1.33 8.24 2.25
CA ASP A 61 0.23 7.86 1.35
C ASP A 61 0.66 6.78 0.36
N PHE A 62 -0.32 5.98 -0.09
CA PHE A 62 -0.09 4.95 -1.10
C PHE A 62 0.28 5.56 -2.48
N GLY A 63 -0.11 6.82 -2.75
CA GLY A 63 0.30 7.53 -3.96
C GLY A 63 1.81 7.74 -4.06
N GLU A 64 2.50 8.01 -2.94
CA GLU A 64 3.97 8.14 -2.93
C GLU A 64 4.63 6.81 -3.31
N VAL A 65 4.10 5.69 -2.81
CA VAL A 65 4.56 4.34 -3.16
C VAL A 65 4.44 4.08 -4.66
N ILE A 66 3.34 4.50 -5.29
CA ILE A 66 3.13 4.35 -6.73
C ILE A 66 4.13 5.19 -7.52
N GLU A 67 4.34 6.45 -7.15
CA GLU A 67 5.28 7.33 -7.84
C GLU A 67 6.73 6.86 -7.69
N ASP A 68 7.11 6.34 -6.52
CA ASP A 68 8.44 5.79 -6.30
C ASP A 68 8.64 4.48 -7.07
N TYR A 69 7.62 3.63 -7.18
CA TYR A 69 7.63 2.48 -8.07
C TYR A 69 7.81 2.91 -9.54
N LYS A 70 7.06 3.92 -9.99
CA LYS A 70 7.19 4.48 -11.35
C LYS A 70 8.61 4.96 -11.62
N LYS A 71 9.19 5.79 -10.75
CA LYS A 71 10.57 6.28 -10.90
C LYS A 71 11.61 5.16 -10.97
N THR A 72 11.41 4.11 -10.17
CA THR A 72 12.37 3.00 -10.05
C THR A 72 12.36 2.11 -11.28
N TYR A 73 11.18 1.82 -11.84
CA TYR A 73 11.01 0.81 -12.88
C TYR A 73 10.66 1.36 -14.26
N PHE A 74 10.23 2.62 -14.36
CA PHE A 74 9.93 3.31 -15.59
C PHE A 74 10.88 4.50 -15.71
N VAL A 75 12.10 4.20 -16.17
CA VAL A 75 13.02 5.22 -16.65
C VAL A 75 12.56 5.58 -18.07
N GLU A 76 12.13 6.82 -18.29
CA GLU A 76 12.00 7.33 -19.66
C GLU A 76 13.40 7.26 -20.28
N GLU A 77 13.59 6.37 -21.26
CA GLU A 77 14.73 6.42 -22.17
C GLU A 77 14.69 7.79 -22.86
N ASN A 78 15.64 8.64 -22.50
CA ASN A 78 15.89 9.92 -23.14
C ASN A 78 17.00 9.76 -24.18
#